data_AF-A0A495JP69-F1
#
_entry.id   AF-A0A495JP69-F1
#
_cell.length_a   1.000
_cell.length_b   1.000
_cell.length_c   1.000
_cell.angle_alpha   90.00
_cell.angle_beta   90.00
_cell.angle_gamma   90.00
#
_symmetry.space_group_name_H-M   'P 1'
#
loop_
_entity.id
_entity.type
_entity.pdbx_description
1 polymer ?
#
loop_
_entity_poly.entity_id
_entity_poly.type
_entity_poly.pdbx_seq_one_letter_code
_entity_poly.pdbx_strand_id
1 'polypeptide(L)'
;MTLDLPALLPSEWRTVLEPHLDPARTAELAEFVADEYATQTVFPPVEDLFSAYRLCAPQDCRVLILGQDPYHKAGQAHGLSFSVREGVSVPPSLRNVFKELAEDLSVPAPRGGNLSGWAAQGVLLLNAVLTVRQATPGSHANRGWEAFTDATIRALDARSERVVFLLWGGYARKKRELITNPAHVVLEAGHPSPMNPRGFLGSRPFSAANKALADAGLPTIDWERTAA
;
A
#
# COMPACT_ATOMS: atom_id res chain seq x y z
N MET A 1 25.16 8.55 -5.92
CA MET A 1 24.88 7.23 -5.33
C MET A 1 24.13 6.45 -6.41
N THR A 2 24.52 5.23 -6.73
CA THR A 2 23.70 4.35 -7.59
C THR A 2 22.77 3.56 -6.69
N LEU A 3 21.47 3.62 -6.96
CA LEU A 3 20.47 2.84 -6.25
C LEU A 3 20.09 1.66 -7.14
N ASP A 4 20.10 0.44 -6.60
CA ASP A 4 19.55 -0.74 -7.27
C ASP A 4 18.23 -1.09 -6.56
N LEU A 5 17.10 -0.66 -7.15
CA LEU A 5 15.78 -0.84 -6.54
C LEU A 5 15.43 -2.32 -6.34
N PRO A 6 15.56 -3.22 -7.35
CA PRO A 6 15.39 -4.65 -7.13
C PRO A 6 16.25 -5.24 -6.00
N ALA A 7 17.50 -4.79 -5.85
CA ALA A 7 18.38 -5.28 -4.79
C ALA A 7 17.92 -4.90 -3.37
N LEU A 8 17.12 -3.85 -3.21
CA LEU A 8 16.57 -3.42 -1.92
C LEU A 8 15.30 -4.18 -1.51
N LEU A 9 14.66 -4.91 -2.43
CA LEU A 9 13.54 -5.78 -2.10
C LEU A 9 14.00 -7.01 -1.30
N PRO A 10 13.14 -7.56 -0.42
CA PRO A 10 13.29 -8.93 0.07
C PRO A 10 13.45 -9.92 -1.09
N SER A 11 14.25 -10.96 -0.90
CA SER A 11 14.59 -11.96 -1.93
C SER A 11 13.35 -12.56 -2.61
N GLU A 12 12.34 -12.90 -1.81
CA GLU A 12 11.11 -13.54 -2.24
C GLU A 12 10.31 -12.61 -3.15
N TRP A 13 10.22 -11.33 -2.78
CA TRP A 13 9.59 -10.33 -3.63
C TRP A 13 10.39 -10.05 -4.89
N ARG A 14 11.73 -10.03 -4.82
CA ARG A 14 12.57 -9.87 -6.02
C ARG A 14 12.28 -10.97 -7.03
N THR A 15 12.28 -12.23 -6.60
CA THR A 15 11.98 -13.38 -7.46
C THR A 15 10.58 -13.31 -8.05
N VAL A 16 9.58 -12.94 -7.25
CA VAL A 16 8.19 -12.87 -7.69
C VAL A 16 7.95 -11.68 -8.63
N LEU A 17 8.67 -10.57 -8.47
CA LEU A 17 8.51 -9.37 -9.30
C LEU A 17 9.33 -9.39 -10.59
N GLU A 18 10.46 -10.09 -10.62
CA GLU A 18 11.38 -10.11 -11.76
C GLU A 18 10.69 -10.36 -13.12
N PRO A 19 9.76 -11.33 -13.28
CA PRO A 19 9.10 -11.57 -14.57
C PRO A 19 8.14 -10.44 -15.00
N HIS A 20 7.75 -9.57 -14.07
CA HIS A 20 6.76 -8.51 -14.28
C HIS A 20 7.39 -7.11 -14.40
N LEU A 21 8.68 -6.98 -14.08
CA LEU A 21 9.41 -5.73 -14.18
C LEU A 21 9.98 -5.54 -15.59
N ASP A 22 9.91 -4.31 -16.09
CA ASP A 22 10.67 -3.89 -17.26
C ASP A 22 12.06 -3.43 -16.78
N PRO A 23 13.16 -4.12 -17.17
CA PRO A 23 14.49 -3.78 -16.68
C PRO A 23 14.94 -2.36 -17.04
N ALA A 24 14.59 -1.86 -18.24
CA ALA A 24 15.00 -0.53 -18.69
C ALA A 24 14.26 0.55 -17.88
N ARG A 25 12.94 0.42 -17.74
CA ARG A 25 12.14 1.35 -16.93
C ARG A 25 12.52 1.31 -15.45
N THR A 26 12.89 0.14 -14.94
CA THR A 26 13.32 -0.02 -13.55
C THR A 26 14.67 0.67 -13.31
N ALA A 27 15.60 0.58 -14.27
CA ALA A 27 16.87 1.29 -14.21
C ALA A 27 16.69 2.82 -14.27
N GLU A 28 15.87 3.32 -15.20
CA GLU A 28 15.54 4.75 -15.30
C GLU A 28 14.90 5.28 -14.00
N LEU A 29 13.96 4.53 -13.43
CA LEU A 29 13.36 4.85 -12.13
C LEU A 29 14.42 4.89 -11.02
N ALA A 30 15.33 3.92 -11.00
CA ALA A 30 16.37 3.83 -9.97
C ALA A 30 17.34 5.01 -10.02
N GLU A 31 17.75 5.44 -11.23
CA GLU A 31 18.57 6.64 -11.43
C GLU A 31 17.86 7.90 -10.95
N PHE A 32 16.59 8.08 -11.35
CA PHE A 32 15.78 9.22 -10.90
C PHE A 32 15.65 9.28 -9.38
N VAL A 33 15.32 8.16 -8.75
CA VAL A 33 15.15 8.09 -7.28
C VAL A 33 16.47 8.36 -6.57
N ALA A 34 17.59 7.83 -7.09
CA ALA A 34 18.90 8.05 -6.52
C ALA A 34 19.32 9.53 -6.56
N ASP A 35 19.02 10.23 -7.66
CA ASP A 35 19.28 11.67 -7.80
C ASP A 35 18.40 12.50 -6.86
N GLU A 36 17.10 12.17 -6.73
CA GLU A 36 16.20 12.86 -5.81
C GLU A 36 16.67 12.72 -4.35
N TYR A 37 17.08 11.53 -3.91
CA TYR A 37 17.63 11.35 -2.55
C TYR A 37 18.97 12.06 -2.34
N ALA A 38 19.78 12.24 -3.39
CA ALA A 38 21.07 12.92 -3.30
C ALA A 38 20.92 14.45 -3.24
N THR A 39 19.86 15.01 -3.82
CA THR A 39 19.71 16.45 -4.04
C THR A 39 18.55 17.10 -3.29
N GLN A 40 17.58 16.31 -2.83
CA GLN A 40 16.35 16.78 -2.19
C GLN A 40 16.09 16.04 -0.88
N THR A 41 15.16 16.57 -0.06
CA THR A 41 14.56 15.78 1.03
C THR A 41 13.40 14.97 0.48
N VAL A 42 13.56 13.65 0.46
CA VAL A 42 12.59 12.68 -0.06
C VAL A 42 12.07 11.81 1.07
N PHE A 43 10.78 11.45 1.01
CA PHE A 43 10.14 10.51 1.92
C PHE A 43 9.59 9.29 1.19
N PRO A 44 9.54 8.12 1.86
CA PRO A 44 10.14 7.86 3.17
C PRO A 44 11.68 7.87 3.09
N PRO A 45 12.42 7.75 4.19
CA PRO A 45 13.86 7.47 4.13
C PRO A 45 14.15 6.20 3.30
N VAL A 46 15.34 6.10 2.70
CA VAL A 46 15.70 4.97 1.80
C VAL A 46 15.56 3.63 2.51
N GLU A 47 15.94 3.57 3.79
CA GLU A 47 15.82 2.39 4.63
C GLU A 47 14.38 1.90 4.75
N ASP A 48 13.39 2.79 4.61
CA ASP A 48 11.96 2.52 4.74
C ASP A 48 11.26 2.25 3.39
N LEU A 49 11.91 2.52 2.24
CA LEU A 49 11.28 2.52 0.91
C LEU A 49 10.46 1.24 0.59
N PHE A 50 10.94 0.08 1.05
CA PHE A 50 10.29 -1.21 0.85
C PHE A 50 9.79 -1.86 2.14
N SER A 51 9.39 -1.07 3.14
CA SER A 51 8.84 -1.58 4.41
C SER A 51 7.60 -2.46 4.21
N ALA A 52 6.68 -2.09 3.30
CA ALA A 52 5.51 -2.90 2.98
C ALA A 52 5.90 -4.33 2.54
N TYR A 53 6.90 -4.44 1.66
CA TYR A 53 7.40 -5.73 1.16
C TYR A 53 8.12 -6.54 2.24
N ARG A 54 8.84 -5.88 3.16
CA ARG A 54 9.52 -6.54 4.28
C ARG A 54 8.57 -7.09 5.33
N LEU A 55 7.45 -6.39 5.59
CA LEU A 55 6.48 -6.79 6.60
C LEU A 55 5.43 -7.78 6.10
N CYS A 56 5.24 -7.87 4.78
CA CYS A 56 4.26 -8.74 4.15
C CYS A 56 4.94 -9.51 3.01
N ALA A 57 5.35 -10.74 3.27
CA ALA A 57 5.95 -11.62 2.26
C ALA A 57 4.93 -11.97 1.16
N PRO A 58 5.37 -12.27 -0.08
CA PRO A 58 4.45 -12.47 -1.18
C PRO A 58 3.49 -13.64 -0.94
N GLN A 59 3.95 -14.75 -0.33
CA GLN A 59 3.12 -15.91 0.00
C GLN A 59 2.08 -15.63 1.10
N ASP A 60 2.38 -14.72 2.02
CA ASP A 60 1.53 -14.39 3.16
C ASP A 60 0.51 -13.29 2.84
N CYS A 61 0.70 -12.58 1.72
CA CYS A 61 -0.18 -11.52 1.27
C CYS A 61 -1.59 -12.06 0.98
N ARG A 62 -2.56 -11.58 1.75
CA ARG A 62 -4.00 -11.91 1.66
C ARG A 62 -4.85 -10.69 1.31
N VAL A 63 -4.39 -9.50 1.68
CA VAL A 63 -5.06 -8.24 1.35
C VAL A 63 -4.03 -7.26 0.79
N LEU A 64 -4.38 -6.53 -0.27
CA LEU A 64 -3.62 -5.37 -0.73
C LEU A 64 -4.48 -4.12 -0.53
N ILE A 65 -3.92 -3.10 0.12
CA ILE A 65 -4.52 -1.76 0.23
C ILE A 65 -3.68 -0.79 -0.58
N LEU A 66 -4.27 -0.21 -1.63
CA LEU A 66 -3.57 0.68 -2.54
C LEU A 66 -3.79 2.16 -2.18
N GLY A 67 -2.74 2.81 -1.69
CA GLY A 67 -2.64 4.26 -1.57
C GLY A 67 -2.09 4.92 -2.82
N GLN A 68 -2.03 6.25 -2.83
CA GLN A 68 -1.54 7.05 -3.96
C GLN A 68 -0.03 7.28 -3.85
N ASP A 69 0.40 8.14 -2.93
CA ASP A 69 1.79 8.51 -2.65
C ASP A 69 2.03 8.63 -1.13
N PRO A 70 3.30 8.61 -0.66
CA PRO A 70 3.60 8.71 0.75
C PRO A 70 3.21 10.07 1.34
N TYR A 71 3.10 10.15 2.66
CA TYR A 71 3.00 11.44 3.33
C TYR A 71 4.27 12.27 3.11
N HIS A 72 4.08 13.54 2.76
CA HIS A 72 5.15 14.45 2.33
C HIS A 72 5.70 15.34 3.45
N LYS A 73 5.36 15.10 4.72
CA LYS A 73 5.93 15.82 5.87
C LYS A 73 6.90 14.93 6.65
N ALA A 74 7.91 15.57 7.23
CA ALA A 74 8.92 14.90 8.04
C ALA A 74 8.30 14.05 9.15
N GLY A 75 8.84 12.83 9.32
CA GLY A 75 8.44 11.87 10.36
C GLY A 75 7.13 11.12 10.07
N GLN A 76 6.38 11.44 9.01
CA GLN A 76 5.11 10.77 8.72
C GLN A 76 5.29 9.43 8.00
N ALA A 77 5.80 9.46 6.75
CA ALA A 77 5.91 8.27 5.93
C ALA A 77 7.03 7.34 6.41
N HIS A 78 6.74 6.03 6.43
CA HIS A 78 7.68 4.97 6.82
C HIS A 78 7.54 3.72 5.93
N GLY A 79 7.12 3.94 4.67
CA GLY A 79 7.04 2.88 3.65
C GLY A 79 5.79 2.02 3.68
N LEU A 80 4.76 2.42 4.42
CA LEU A 80 3.43 1.78 4.44
C LEU A 80 2.36 2.80 4.02
N SER A 81 1.47 2.43 3.09
CA SER A 81 0.35 3.30 2.69
C SER A 81 -0.56 3.60 3.89
N PHE A 82 -1.09 4.84 3.93
CA PHE A 82 -1.92 5.40 4.99
C PHE A 82 -1.31 5.48 6.40
N SER A 83 -0.28 4.70 6.71
CA SER A 83 0.30 4.62 8.05
C SER A 83 1.23 5.78 8.38
N VAL A 84 1.31 6.12 9.66
CA VAL A 84 2.33 7.01 10.23
C VAL A 84 3.06 6.33 11.39
N ARG A 85 4.25 6.83 11.75
CA ARG A 85 5.00 6.33 12.90
C ARG A 85 4.26 6.59 14.22
N GLU A 86 4.61 5.84 15.26
CA GLU A 86 4.09 6.06 16.61
C GLU A 86 4.39 7.48 17.10
N GLY A 87 3.44 8.05 17.86
CA GLY A 87 3.53 9.43 18.35
C GLY A 87 3.23 10.52 17.31
N VAL A 88 3.09 10.18 16.02
CA VAL A 88 2.69 11.12 14.98
C VAL A 88 1.17 11.28 14.98
N SER A 89 0.69 12.52 14.84
CA SER A 89 -0.74 12.80 14.74
C SER A 89 -1.37 12.06 13.56
N VAL A 90 -2.48 11.34 13.82
CA VAL A 90 -3.21 10.58 12.80
C VAL A 90 -3.69 11.51 11.67
N PRO A 91 -3.25 11.30 10.41
CA PRO A 91 -3.64 12.15 9.30
C PRO A 91 -5.15 12.11 9.00
N PRO A 92 -5.72 13.15 8.35
CA PRO A 92 -7.16 13.22 8.09
C PRO A 92 -7.72 12.00 7.34
N SER A 93 -7.03 11.51 6.31
CA SER A 93 -7.47 10.31 5.57
C SER A 93 -7.51 9.08 6.47
N LEU A 94 -6.48 8.86 7.29
CA LEU A 94 -6.42 7.72 8.20
C LEU A 94 -7.48 7.82 9.32
N ARG A 95 -7.85 9.03 9.76
CA ARG A 95 -8.99 9.21 10.68
C ARG A 95 -10.31 8.74 10.07
N ASN A 96 -10.53 8.97 8.77
CA ASN A 96 -11.71 8.45 8.08
C ASN A 96 -11.65 6.93 7.93
N VAL A 97 -10.48 6.36 7.64
CA VAL A 97 -10.26 4.90 7.65
C VAL A 97 -10.63 4.30 9.01
N PHE A 98 -10.20 4.91 10.12
CA PHE A 98 -10.55 4.44 11.47
C PHE A 98 -12.01 4.67 11.84
N LYS A 99 -12.64 5.74 11.35
CA LYS A 99 -14.08 5.94 11.50
C LYS A 99 -14.86 4.83 10.81
N GLU A 100 -14.52 4.52 9.56
CA GLU A 100 -15.15 3.43 8.83
C GLU A 100 -14.89 2.08 9.49
N LEU A 101 -13.67 1.83 9.96
CA LEU A 101 -13.32 0.61 10.69
C LEU A 101 -14.22 0.41 11.91
N ALA A 102 -14.38 1.46 12.71
CA ALA A 102 -15.19 1.43 13.91
C ALA A 102 -16.68 1.17 13.60
N GLU A 103 -17.22 1.81 12.56
CA GLU A 103 -18.62 1.63 12.13
C GLU A 103 -18.85 0.28 11.44
N ASP A 104 -17.87 -0.23 10.70
CA ASP A 104 -17.94 -1.50 9.98
C ASP A 104 -17.89 -2.68 10.96
N LEU A 105 -16.92 -2.69 11.88
CA LEU A 105 -16.70 -3.82 12.78
C LEU A 105 -17.37 -3.65 14.16
N SER A 106 -17.97 -2.49 14.45
CA SER A 106 -18.52 -2.15 15.77
C SER A 106 -17.46 -2.20 16.88
N VAL A 107 -16.26 -1.68 16.57
CA VAL A 107 -15.08 -1.67 17.45
C VAL A 107 -14.63 -0.24 17.76
N PRO A 108 -13.86 0.00 18.83
CA PRO A 108 -13.29 1.33 19.08
C PRO A 108 -12.33 1.78 17.97
N ALA A 109 -12.36 3.07 17.62
CA ALA A 109 -11.38 3.63 16.70
C ALA A 109 -9.95 3.56 17.31
N PRO A 110 -8.94 3.11 16.55
CA PRO A 110 -7.56 3.11 17.00
C PRO A 110 -7.06 4.51 17.39
N ARG A 111 -6.21 4.55 18.42
CA ARG A 111 -5.63 5.80 18.94
C ARG A 111 -4.35 6.22 18.21
N GLY A 112 -3.56 5.25 17.74
CA GLY A 112 -2.30 5.45 17.02
C GLY A 112 -2.49 5.32 15.50
N GLY A 113 -1.54 5.84 14.73
CA GLY A 113 -1.59 5.81 13.26
C GLY A 113 -0.70 4.75 12.61
N ASN A 114 -0.02 3.92 13.40
CA ASN A 114 0.81 2.83 12.90
C ASN A 114 -0.08 1.65 12.48
N LEU A 115 0.18 1.10 11.28
CA LEU A 115 -0.58 0.00 10.67
C LEU A 115 0.31 -1.25 10.44
N SER A 116 1.49 -1.31 11.05
CA SER A 116 2.42 -2.46 10.96
C SER A 116 1.80 -3.77 11.46
N GLY A 117 0.87 -3.70 12.42
CA GLY A 117 0.11 -4.86 12.91
C GLY A 117 -0.80 -5.46 11.84
N TRP A 118 -1.31 -4.65 10.89
CA TRP A 118 -2.01 -5.17 9.71
C TRP A 118 -1.02 -5.79 8.72
N ALA A 119 0.13 -5.15 8.50
CA ALA A 119 1.14 -5.68 7.58
C ALA A 119 1.65 -7.07 8.00
N ALA A 120 1.91 -7.26 9.30
CA ALA A 120 2.29 -8.55 9.89
C ALA A 120 1.21 -9.65 9.76
N GLN A 121 -0.01 -9.29 9.35
CA GLN A 121 -1.13 -10.22 9.10
C GLN A 121 -1.35 -10.49 7.62
N GLY A 122 -0.43 -10.11 6.74
CA GLY A 122 -0.59 -10.32 5.30
C GLY A 122 -1.38 -9.21 4.60
N VAL A 123 -1.43 -8.00 5.18
CA VAL A 123 -1.97 -6.80 4.51
C VAL A 123 -0.82 -6.02 3.86
N LEU A 124 -0.68 -6.11 2.54
CA LEU A 124 0.29 -5.31 1.81
C LEU A 124 -0.21 -3.86 1.68
N LEU A 125 0.37 -2.96 2.50
CA LEU A 125 0.08 -1.53 2.52
C LEU A 125 0.91 -0.79 1.46
N LEU A 126 0.51 -0.90 0.20
CA LEU A 126 1.25 -0.41 -0.95
C LEU A 126 0.76 0.99 -1.39
N ASN A 127 1.67 1.90 -1.73
CA ASN A 127 1.32 3.10 -2.50
C ASN A 127 1.63 2.86 -3.99
N ALA A 128 0.91 3.50 -4.90
CA ALA A 128 1.23 3.43 -6.33
C ALA A 128 2.53 4.17 -6.68
N VAL A 129 2.84 5.23 -5.94
CA VAL A 129 4.13 5.94 -5.96
C VAL A 129 4.80 5.73 -4.62
N LEU A 130 6.05 5.27 -4.59
CA LEU A 130 6.72 4.87 -3.33
C LEU A 130 7.57 5.95 -2.70
N THR A 131 7.81 7.06 -3.39
CA THR A 131 8.57 8.20 -2.87
C THR A 131 7.90 9.53 -3.16
N VAL A 132 8.19 10.56 -2.38
CA VAL A 132 7.70 11.91 -2.57
C VAL A 132 8.69 12.92 -2.04
N ARG A 133 8.85 14.06 -2.70
CA ARG A 133 9.62 15.18 -2.19
C ARG A 133 8.88 15.87 -1.04
N GLN A 134 9.62 16.32 -0.03
CA GLN A 134 9.07 17.07 1.09
C GLN A 134 8.18 18.23 0.60
N ALA A 135 7.03 18.39 1.26
CA ALA A 135 6.05 19.45 1.00
C ALA A 135 5.48 19.50 -0.44
N THR A 136 5.77 18.51 -1.29
CA THR A 136 5.39 18.53 -2.72
C THR A 136 4.64 17.24 -3.09
N PRO A 137 3.35 17.12 -2.74
CA PRO A 137 2.53 15.94 -3.04
C PRO A 137 2.58 15.58 -4.53
N GLY A 138 2.66 14.29 -4.86
CA GLY A 138 2.70 13.81 -6.24
C GLY A 138 3.94 14.21 -7.07
N SER A 139 4.99 14.75 -6.44
CA SER A 139 6.23 15.18 -7.12
C SER A 139 6.93 14.06 -7.91
N HIS A 140 6.77 12.80 -7.51
CA HIS A 140 7.37 11.64 -8.19
C HIS A 140 6.35 10.83 -9.00
N ALA A 141 5.15 11.38 -9.24
CA ALA A 141 4.17 10.75 -10.13
C ALA A 141 4.68 10.74 -11.58
N ASN A 142 4.33 9.67 -12.30
CA ASN A 142 4.73 9.40 -13.69
C ASN A 142 6.25 9.32 -13.89
N ARG A 143 6.99 8.93 -12.84
CA ARG A 143 8.45 8.73 -12.90
C ARG A 143 8.86 7.26 -13.00
N GLY A 144 7.90 6.33 -12.99
CA GLY A 144 8.14 4.90 -13.17
C GLY A 144 7.66 4.03 -12.01
N TRP A 145 7.37 4.61 -10.84
CA TRP A 145 6.85 3.87 -9.69
C TRP A 145 5.53 3.17 -9.99
N GLU A 146 4.69 3.75 -10.83
CA GLU A 146 3.43 3.16 -11.25
C GLU A 146 3.65 1.84 -11.99
N ALA A 147 4.63 1.77 -12.89
CA ALA A 147 4.95 0.53 -13.59
C ALA A 147 5.51 -0.53 -12.62
N PHE A 148 6.34 -0.09 -11.67
CA PHE A 148 6.89 -0.97 -10.64
C PHE A 148 5.81 -1.55 -9.72
N THR A 149 4.85 -0.73 -9.28
CA THR A 149 3.76 -1.18 -8.41
C THR A 149 2.68 -1.93 -9.17
N ASP A 150 2.48 -1.64 -10.46
CA ASP A 150 1.65 -2.45 -11.36
C ASP A 150 2.24 -3.86 -11.52
N ALA A 151 3.57 -4.00 -11.59
CA ALA A 151 4.23 -5.30 -11.58
C ALA A 151 3.92 -6.09 -10.30
N THR A 152 3.80 -5.41 -9.15
CA THR A 152 3.40 -6.04 -7.89
C THR A 152 1.97 -6.54 -7.91
N ILE A 153 1.04 -5.75 -8.46
CA ILE A 153 -0.35 -6.17 -8.62
C ILE A 153 -0.45 -7.38 -9.56
N ARG A 154 0.27 -7.37 -10.69
CA ARG A 154 0.31 -8.51 -11.64
C ARG A 154 0.92 -9.77 -11.03
N ALA A 155 1.97 -9.62 -10.23
CA ALA A 155 2.60 -10.75 -9.57
C ALA A 155 1.68 -11.39 -8.51
N LEU A 156 0.88 -10.58 -7.81
CA LEU A 156 -0.17 -11.08 -6.93
C LEU A 156 -1.34 -11.68 -7.72
N ASP A 157 -1.75 -11.08 -8.86
CA ASP A 157 -2.82 -11.60 -9.72
C ASP A 157 -2.50 -12.99 -10.30
N ALA A 158 -1.21 -13.27 -10.52
CA ALA A 158 -0.74 -14.56 -11.02
C ALA A 158 -0.85 -15.70 -9.98
N ARG A 159 -1.15 -15.41 -8.70
CA ARG A 159 -1.22 -16.41 -7.64
C ARG A 159 -2.54 -17.18 -7.64
N SER A 160 -2.48 -18.45 -7.28
CA SER A 160 -3.68 -19.27 -7.06
C SER A 160 -4.42 -18.91 -5.77
N GLU A 161 -3.70 -18.53 -4.71
CA GLU A 161 -4.33 -18.19 -3.44
C GLU A 161 -5.06 -16.84 -3.53
N ARG A 162 -6.24 -16.77 -2.93
CA ARG A 162 -7.06 -15.55 -2.96
C ARG A 162 -6.32 -14.37 -2.32
N VAL A 163 -6.26 -13.27 -3.06
CA VAL A 163 -5.92 -11.93 -2.56
C VAL A 163 -7.15 -11.04 -2.67
N VAL A 164 -7.42 -10.25 -1.64
CA VAL A 164 -8.45 -9.20 -1.63
C VAL A 164 -7.80 -7.85 -1.92
N PHE A 165 -8.22 -7.17 -2.97
CA PHE A 165 -7.70 -5.86 -3.36
C PHE A 165 -8.67 -4.77 -2.93
N LEU A 166 -8.25 -3.92 -1.99
CA LEU A 166 -8.98 -2.74 -1.55
C LEU A 166 -8.54 -1.52 -2.35
N LEU A 167 -9.37 -1.09 -3.30
CA LEU A 167 -9.07 -0.01 -4.24
C LEU A 167 -9.90 1.24 -3.89
N TRP A 168 -9.29 2.16 -3.16
CA TRP A 168 -9.96 3.35 -2.66
C TRP A 168 -9.65 4.59 -3.50
N GLY A 169 -10.67 5.14 -4.16
CA GLY A 169 -10.57 6.32 -5.00
C GLY A 169 -10.27 6.02 -6.48
N GLY A 170 -10.51 7.02 -7.33
CA GLY A 170 -10.46 6.85 -8.79
C GLY A 170 -9.10 6.39 -9.32
N TYR A 171 -8.00 6.80 -8.69
CA TYR A 171 -6.67 6.34 -9.09
C TYR A 171 -6.49 4.84 -8.85
N ALA A 172 -6.76 4.37 -7.63
CA ALA A 172 -6.62 2.97 -7.27
C ALA A 172 -7.55 2.07 -8.10
N ARG A 173 -8.79 2.52 -8.34
CA ARG A 173 -9.79 1.79 -9.13
C ARG A 173 -9.36 1.53 -10.58
N LYS A 174 -8.52 2.38 -11.17
CA LYS A 174 -7.95 2.10 -12.51
C LYS A 174 -7.15 0.80 -12.54
N LYS A 175 -6.53 0.42 -11.42
CA LYS A 175 -5.75 -0.82 -11.31
C LYS A 175 -6.62 -2.08 -11.32
N ARG A 176 -7.95 -1.95 -11.29
CA ARG A 176 -8.89 -3.07 -11.47
C ARG A 176 -8.61 -3.86 -12.74
N GLU A 177 -8.15 -3.22 -13.82
CA GLU A 177 -7.84 -3.87 -15.09
C GLU A 177 -6.67 -4.86 -15.01
N LEU A 178 -5.80 -4.71 -14.00
CA LEU A 178 -4.66 -5.59 -13.76
C LEU A 178 -5.03 -6.86 -12.99
N ILE A 179 -6.24 -6.90 -12.41
CA ILE A 179 -6.71 -8.00 -11.55
C ILE A 179 -7.70 -8.83 -12.35
N THR A 180 -7.20 -9.88 -13.00
CA THR A 180 -7.95 -10.70 -13.95
C THR A 180 -8.29 -12.08 -13.42
N ASN A 181 -7.60 -12.52 -12.37
CA ASN A 181 -7.78 -13.85 -11.81
C ASN A 181 -9.09 -13.96 -11.02
N PRO A 182 -9.99 -14.89 -11.38
CA PRO A 182 -11.29 -15.03 -10.73
C PRO A 182 -11.21 -15.55 -9.28
N ALA A 183 -10.05 -16.05 -8.84
CA ALA A 183 -9.84 -16.43 -7.44
C ALA A 183 -9.82 -15.21 -6.51
N HIS A 184 -9.49 -14.04 -7.04
CA HIS A 184 -9.31 -12.79 -6.29
C HIS A 184 -10.62 -12.02 -6.14
N VAL A 185 -10.65 -11.13 -5.15
CA VAL A 185 -11.79 -10.25 -4.90
C VAL A 185 -11.32 -8.81 -4.93
N VAL A 186 -12.03 -7.96 -5.67
CA VAL A 186 -11.76 -6.52 -5.72
C VAL A 186 -12.91 -5.78 -5.05
N LEU A 187 -12.57 -4.99 -4.03
CA LEU A 187 -13.51 -4.16 -3.29
C LEU A 187 -13.15 -2.69 -3.53
N GLU A 188 -14.05 -1.96 -4.18
CA GLU A 188 -13.84 -0.56 -4.54
C GLU A 188 -14.62 0.36 -3.60
N ALA A 189 -14.02 1.50 -3.27
CA ALA A 189 -14.69 2.57 -2.52
C ALA A 189 -14.23 3.95 -2.99
N GLY A 190 -14.87 5.00 -2.47
CA GLY A 190 -14.32 6.36 -2.54
C GLY A 190 -12.96 6.47 -1.86
N HIS A 191 -12.24 7.57 -2.06
CA HIS A 191 -10.98 7.80 -1.34
C HIS A 191 -11.28 8.29 0.09
N PRO A 192 -10.55 7.87 1.13
CA PRO A 192 -10.81 8.30 2.51
C PRO A 192 -10.43 9.77 2.80
N SER A 193 -9.92 10.54 1.82
CA SER A 193 -9.57 11.95 2.03
C SER A 193 -10.78 12.81 2.38
N PRO A 194 -10.68 13.74 3.35
CA PRO A 194 -11.77 14.67 3.67
C PRO A 194 -12.14 15.60 2.51
N MET A 195 -11.26 15.75 1.50
CA MET A 195 -11.55 16.55 0.31
C MET A 195 -12.59 15.91 -0.62
N ASN A 196 -12.76 14.59 -0.54
CA ASN A 196 -13.78 13.87 -1.31
C ASN A 196 -14.18 12.56 -0.61
N PRO A 197 -14.91 12.62 0.52
CA PRO A 197 -15.23 11.44 1.32
C PRO A 197 -16.38 10.61 0.71
N ARG A 198 -16.98 11.05 -0.40
CA ARG A 198 -18.14 10.39 -1.00
C ARG A 198 -17.79 8.94 -1.37
N GLY A 199 -18.57 8.00 -0.84
CA GLY A 199 -18.45 6.58 -1.15
C GLY A 199 -17.35 5.83 -0.40
N PHE A 200 -16.62 6.45 0.54
CA PHE A 200 -15.74 5.71 1.45
C PHE A 200 -16.47 5.32 2.74
N LEU A 201 -17.06 6.30 3.44
CA LEU A 201 -17.84 6.02 4.65
C LEU A 201 -19.12 5.22 4.29
N GLY A 202 -19.39 4.16 5.05
CA GLY A 202 -20.45 3.19 4.82
C GLY A 202 -20.12 2.11 3.77
N SER A 203 -18.90 2.06 3.24
CA SER A 203 -18.49 1.06 2.23
C SER A 203 -18.19 -0.32 2.80
N ARG A 204 -17.99 -0.41 4.11
CA ARG A 204 -17.77 -1.64 4.89
C ARG A 204 -16.65 -2.54 4.32
N PRO A 205 -15.46 -1.99 4.01
CA PRO A 205 -14.43 -2.73 3.30
C PRO A 205 -13.75 -3.81 4.16
N PHE A 206 -13.73 -3.65 5.49
CA PHE A 206 -13.01 -4.53 6.40
C PHE A 206 -13.77 -5.83 6.64
N SER A 207 -15.08 -5.73 6.91
CA SER A 207 -15.95 -6.90 7.04
C SER A 207 -16.08 -7.64 5.71
N ALA A 208 -16.20 -6.91 4.59
CA ALA A 208 -16.22 -7.51 3.26
C ALA A 208 -14.91 -8.25 2.92
N ALA A 209 -13.75 -7.68 3.27
CA ALA A 209 -12.46 -8.36 3.10
C ALA A 209 -12.37 -9.64 3.93
N ASN A 210 -12.72 -9.57 5.21
CA ASN A 210 -12.72 -10.76 6.08
C ASN A 210 -13.70 -11.84 5.60
N LYS A 211 -14.88 -11.44 5.08
CA LYS A 211 -15.82 -12.38 4.46
C LYS A 211 -15.19 -13.05 3.24
N ALA A 212 -14.57 -12.28 2.34
CA ALA A 212 -13.94 -12.81 1.14
C ALA A 212 -12.79 -13.80 1.45
N LEU A 213 -12.02 -13.54 2.51
CA LEU A 213 -10.99 -14.46 3.01
C LEU A 213 -11.61 -15.73 3.61
N ALA A 214 -12.61 -15.58 4.49
CA ALA A 214 -13.30 -16.70 5.12
C ALA A 214 -13.98 -17.63 4.09
N ASP A 215 -14.60 -17.06 3.06
CA ASP A 215 -15.22 -17.83 1.96
C ASP A 215 -14.19 -18.66 1.15
N ALA A 216 -12.90 -18.31 1.21
CA ALA A 216 -11.80 -19.07 0.62
C ALA A 216 -11.07 -19.98 1.62
N GLY A 217 -11.55 -20.08 2.87
CA GLY A 217 -10.88 -20.84 3.93
C GLY A 217 -9.55 -20.22 4.38
N LEU A 218 -9.32 -18.93 4.12
CA LEU A 218 -8.12 -18.21 4.53
C LEU A 218 -8.29 -17.53 5.90
N PRO A 219 -7.21 -17.37 6.68
CA PRO A 219 -7.25 -16.59 7.91
C PRO A 219 -7.72 -15.15 7.66
N THR A 220 -8.64 -14.67 8.49
CA THR A 220 -9.11 -13.29 8.48
C THR A 220 -8.09 -12.35 9.13
N ILE A 221 -8.25 -11.05 8.90
CA ILE A 221 -7.42 -10.02 9.52
C ILE A 221 -8.08 -9.54 10.81
N ASP A 222 -7.31 -9.50 11.90
CA ASP A 222 -7.64 -8.72 13.08
C ASP A 222 -7.31 -7.25 12.81
N TRP A 223 -8.32 -6.49 12.40
CA TRP A 223 -8.18 -5.09 12.05
C TRP A 223 -8.06 -4.16 13.27
N GLU A 224 -8.35 -4.63 14.49
CA GLU A 224 -8.14 -3.86 15.71
C GLU A 224 -6.65 -3.79 16.08
N ARG A 225 -5.87 -4.82 15.70
CA ARG A 225 -4.43 -4.88 15.89
C ARG A 225 -3.68 -4.03 14.86
N THR A 226 -3.64 -2.72 15.08
CA THR A 226 -2.98 -1.77 14.15
C THR A 226 -1.46 -1.72 14.29
N ALA A 227 -0.90 -1.88 15.49
CA ALA A 227 0.54 -1.93 15.72
C ALA A 227 1.02 -3.36 16.02
N ALA A 228 2.27 -3.66 15.66
CA ALA A 228 2.95 -4.92 15.96
C ALA A 228 3.51 -4.97 17.39
#